data_AF-A0A7Y5RXC9-F1
#
_entry.id   AF-A0A7Y5RXC9-F1
#
_cell.length_a   1.000
_cell.length_b   1.000
_cell.length_c   1.000
_cell.angle_alpha   90.00
_cell.angle_beta   90.00
_cell.angle_gamma   90.00
#
_symmetry.space_group_name_H-M   'P 1'
#
loop_
_entity.id
_entity.type
_entity.pdbx_description
1 polymer ?
#
loop_
_entity_poly.entity_id
_entity_poly.type
_entity_poly.pdbx_seq_one_letter_code
_entity_poly.pdbx_strand_id
1 'polypeptide(L)'
;MSRSPKKWTGRFLVDTGATDTFVPASALRKLGIRAVETRAYELADGWWQELPIGFGVVEILGKRAGGTLVFASEKEAPLLGVTVLESAGFAVDPCAQRLIPRRPLRKRR
;
A
#
# COMPACT_ATOMS: atom_id res chain seq x y z
N MET A 1 22.48 -15.54 -14.02
CA MET A 1 22.54 -14.08 -13.78
C MET A 1 21.32 -13.67 -12.95
N SER A 2 21.49 -13.37 -11.66
CA SER A 2 20.40 -12.88 -10.81
C SER A 2 20.14 -11.42 -11.16
N ARG A 3 18.99 -11.11 -11.76
CA ARG A 3 18.59 -9.73 -12.05
C ARG A 3 18.24 -9.06 -10.72
N SER A 4 18.91 -7.97 -10.37
CA SER A 4 18.56 -7.20 -9.18
C SER A 4 17.06 -6.90 -9.17
N PRO A 5 16.37 -7.06 -8.03
CA PRO A 5 14.94 -6.79 -7.96
C PRO A 5 14.70 -5.34 -8.35
N LYS A 6 13.75 -5.10 -9.27
CA LYS A 6 13.35 -3.75 -9.64
C LYS A 6 12.77 -3.07 -8.41
N LYS A 7 13.17 -1.83 -8.18
CA LYS A 7 12.67 -1.00 -7.07
C LYS A 7 12.08 0.29 -7.63
N TRP A 8 11.08 0.80 -6.94
CA TRP A 8 10.47 2.09 -7.19
C TRP A 8 10.16 2.69 -5.83
N THR A 9 10.38 3.99 -5.70
CA THR A 9 10.17 4.73 -4.46
C THR A 9 9.29 5.92 -4.76
N GLY A 10 8.31 6.15 -3.90
CA GLY A 10 7.39 7.28 -3.98
C GLY A 10 7.09 7.82 -2.59
N ARG A 11 6.52 9.01 -2.53
CA ARG A 11 5.93 9.57 -1.31
C ARG A 11 4.46 9.18 -1.28
N PHE A 12 4.03 8.59 -0.18
CA PHE A 12 2.67 8.13 0.01
C PHE A 12 1.99 8.93 1.11
N LEU A 13 0.71 9.23 0.93
CA LEU A 13 -0.14 9.66 2.02
C LEU A 13 -0.53 8.43 2.84
N VAL A 14 -0.40 8.51 4.15
CA VAL A 14 -0.92 7.49 5.05
C VAL A 14 -2.42 7.70 5.16
N ASP A 15 -3.20 6.72 4.73
CA ASP A 15 -4.65 6.82 4.71
C ASP A 15 -5.26 5.68 5.54
N THR A 16 -5.86 6.05 6.67
CA THR A 16 -6.53 5.09 7.56
C THR A 16 -7.90 4.64 7.05
N GLY A 17 -8.47 5.33 6.06
CA GLY A 17 -9.69 4.92 5.36
C GLY A 17 -9.43 3.94 4.21
N ALA A 18 -8.19 3.82 3.74
CA ALA A 18 -7.80 2.89 2.70
C ALA A 18 -7.30 1.56 3.28
N THR A 19 -7.93 0.45 2.91
CA THR A 19 -7.46 -0.90 3.29
C THR A 19 -6.20 -1.32 2.53
N ASP A 20 -6.21 -1.12 1.21
CA ASP A 20 -5.15 -1.51 0.28
C ASP A 20 -4.24 -0.32 -0.08
N THR A 21 -3.06 -0.59 -0.66
CA THR A 21 -2.10 0.45 -1.05
C THR A 21 -2.27 0.84 -2.52
N PHE A 22 -2.51 2.13 -2.79
CA PHE A 22 -2.75 2.68 -4.12
C PHE A 22 -1.46 3.23 -4.70
N VAL A 23 -1.03 2.66 -5.83
CA VAL A 23 0.25 2.99 -6.47
C VAL A 23 -0.03 3.39 -7.92
N PRO A 24 0.66 4.40 -8.47
CA PRO A 24 0.53 4.75 -9.88
C PRO A 24 0.75 3.51 -10.75
N ALA A 25 -0.21 3.21 -11.62
CA ALA A 25 -0.23 1.98 -12.40
C ALA A 25 1.04 1.83 -13.25
N SER A 26 1.62 2.94 -13.72
CA SER A 26 2.89 2.98 -14.45
C SER A 26 4.06 2.48 -13.61
N ALA A 27 4.08 2.77 -12.30
CA ALA A 27 5.11 2.32 -11.39
C ALA A 27 5.04 0.80 -11.15
N LEU A 28 3.84 0.26 -10.92
CA LEU A 28 3.63 -1.18 -10.76
C LEU A 28 4.04 -1.96 -12.03
N ARG A 29 3.66 -1.46 -13.21
CA ARG A 29 4.07 -2.03 -14.49
C ARG A 29 5.59 -1.99 -14.67
N LYS A 30 6.25 -0.88 -14.33
CA LYS A 30 7.71 -0.76 -14.38
C LYS A 30 8.39 -1.77 -13.47
N LEU A 31 7.85 -2.01 -12.27
CA LEU A 31 8.29 -3.05 -11.33
C LEU A 31 8.08 -4.47 -11.87
N GLY A 32 7.24 -4.66 -12.87
CA GLY A 32 6.89 -5.97 -13.44
C GLY A 32 5.76 -6.66 -12.68
N ILE A 33 5.05 -5.93 -11.81
CA ILE A 33 3.87 -6.43 -11.11
C ILE A 33 2.73 -6.47 -12.13
N ARG A 34 2.09 -7.64 -12.22
CA ARG A 34 0.94 -7.88 -13.10
C ARG A 34 -0.33 -7.81 -12.29
N ALA A 35 -1.38 -7.26 -12.89
CA ALA A 35 -2.71 -7.35 -12.30
C ALA A 35 -3.15 -8.82 -12.26
N VAL A 36 -3.78 -9.22 -11.16
CA VAL A 36 -4.25 -10.59 -10.92
C VAL A 36 -5.77 -10.69 -10.87
N GLU A 37 -6.43 -9.61 -10.47
CA GLU A 37 -7.90 -9.45 -10.48
C GLU A 37 -8.26 -7.96 -10.48
N THR A 38 -9.56 -7.67 -10.55
CA THR A 38 -10.14 -6.34 -10.32
C THR A 38 -10.92 -6.35 -9.01
N ARG A 39 -10.94 -5.21 -8.31
CA ARG A 39 -11.72 -5.03 -7.08
C ARG A 39 -12.48 -3.70 -7.14
N ALA A 40 -13.72 -3.70 -6.66
CA ALA A 40 -14.53 -2.50 -6.53
C ALA A 40 -14.13 -1.74 -5.25
N TYR A 41 -13.91 -0.43 -5.39
CA TYR A 41 -13.59 0.49 -4.31
C TYR A 41 -14.62 1.60 -4.25
N GLU A 42 -15.08 1.91 -3.03
CA GLU A 42 -15.92 3.08 -2.76
C GLU A 42 -15.02 4.31 -2.62
N LEU A 43 -15.34 5.36 -3.36
CA LEU A 43 -14.65 6.65 -3.32
C LEU A 43 -15.27 7.55 -2.24
N ALA A 44 -14.57 8.63 -1.90
CA ALA A 44 -15.03 9.57 -0.87
C ALA A 44 -16.37 10.26 -1.19
N ASP A 45 -16.78 10.27 -2.46
CA ASP A 45 -18.06 10.80 -2.94
C ASP A 45 -19.16 9.73 -3.05
N GLY A 46 -18.90 8.50 -2.58
CA GLY A 46 -19.84 7.37 -2.58
C GLY A 46 -19.94 6.62 -3.92
N TRP A 47 -19.17 7.04 -4.93
CA TRP A 47 -19.13 6.32 -6.20
C TRP A 47 -18.22 5.10 -6.13
N TRP A 48 -18.54 4.09 -6.93
CA TRP A 48 -17.75 2.88 -7.04
C TRP A 48 -16.83 2.92 -8.26
N GLN A 49 -15.60 2.47 -8.06
CA GLN A 49 -14.62 2.30 -9.13
C GLN A 49 -14.01 0.91 -9.08
N GLU A 50 -14.01 0.20 -10.21
CA GLU A 50 -13.26 -1.04 -10.35
C GLU A 50 -11.81 -0.75 -10.73
N LEU A 51 -10.87 -1.24 -9.92
CA LEU A 51 -9.45 -1.05 -10.13
C LEU A 51 -8.72 -2.40 -10.19
N PRO A 52 -7.75 -2.58 -11.11
CA PRO A 52 -6.91 -3.75 -11.11
C PRO A 52 -6.03 -3.78 -9.85
N ILE A 53 -5.78 -4.97 -9.32
CA ILE A 53 -4.88 -5.17 -8.19
C ILE A 53 -3.82 -6.20 -8.51
N GLY A 54 -2.70 -6.13 -7.79
CA GLY A 54 -1.65 -7.15 -7.76
C GLY A 54 -1.07 -7.27 -6.36
N PHE A 55 -0.06 -8.12 -6.20
CA PHE A 55 0.61 -8.32 -4.92
C PHE A 55 2.07 -7.92 -5.00
N GLY A 56 2.60 -7.39 -3.88
CA GLY A 56 4.00 -7.01 -3.79
C GLY A 56 4.47 -6.79 -2.37
N VAL A 57 5.75 -6.43 -2.24
CA VAL A 57 6.37 -6.07 -0.97
C VAL A 57 6.61 -4.56 -0.95
N VAL A 58 6.17 -3.91 0.11
CA VAL A 58 6.38 -2.49 0.37
C VAL A 58 7.36 -2.35 1.53
N GLU A 59 8.30 -1.41 1.42
CA GLU A 59 9.26 -1.09 2.48
C GLU A 59 8.99 0.32 3.01
N ILE A 60 8.78 0.43 4.32
CA ILE A 60 8.48 1.68 5.03
C ILE A 60 9.44 1.79 6.20
N LEU A 61 10.26 2.83 6.25
CA LEU A 61 11.22 3.08 7.34
C LEU A 61 12.08 1.84 7.66
N GLY A 62 12.55 1.13 6.63
CA GLY A 62 13.38 -0.07 6.73
C GLY A 62 12.63 -1.37 7.10
N LYS A 63 11.32 -1.32 7.32
CA LYS A 63 10.48 -2.50 7.59
C LYS A 63 9.70 -2.90 6.35
N ARG A 64 9.57 -4.20 6.11
CA ARG A 64 8.90 -4.75 4.93
C ARG A 64 7.59 -5.43 5.29
N ALA A 65 6.59 -5.25 4.45
CA ALA A 65 5.33 -5.97 4.50
C ALA A 65 4.85 -6.33 3.10
N GLY A 66 4.23 -7.50 2.97
CA GLY A 66 3.46 -7.85 1.78
C GLY A 66 2.11 -7.15 1.79
N GLY A 67 1.54 -6.89 0.62
CA GLY A 67 0.19 -6.35 0.52
C GLY A 67 -0.38 -6.33 -0.88
N THR A 68 -1.67 -6.01 -0.92
CA THR A 68 -2.40 -5.68 -2.15
C THR A 68 -1.95 -4.31 -2.64
N LEU A 69 -1.60 -4.24 -3.92
CA LEU A 69 -1.21 -3.02 -4.62
C LEU A 69 -2.26 -2.72 -5.70
N VAL A 70 -2.97 -1.61 -5.53
CA VAL A 70 -3.99 -1.14 -6.46
C VAL A 70 -3.33 -0.32 -7.56
N PHE A 71 -3.67 -0.62 -8.81
CA PHE A 71 -3.20 0.13 -9.98
C PHE A 71 -4.02 1.42 -10.12
N ALA A 72 -3.57 2.46 -9.40
CA ALA A 72 -4.26 3.73 -9.27
C ALA A 72 -3.95 4.73 -10.39
N SER A 73 -4.76 5.80 -10.43
CA SER A 73 -4.60 6.94 -11.33
C SER A 73 -3.24 7.62 -11.13
N GLU A 74 -2.64 8.09 -12.22
CA GLU A 74 -1.40 8.88 -12.17
C GLU A 74 -1.64 10.33 -11.70
N LYS A 75 -2.91 10.75 -11.63
CA LYS A 75 -3.30 12.13 -11.27
C LYS A 75 -3.46 12.33 -9.77
N GLU A 76 -3.47 11.24 -9.00
CA GLU A 76 -3.73 11.25 -7.57
C GLU A 76 -2.46 10.91 -6.79
N ALA A 77 -2.39 11.40 -5.54
CA ALA A 77 -1.30 11.04 -4.65
C ALA A 77 -1.36 9.54 -4.31
N PRO A 78 -0.23 8.82 -4.33
CA PRO A 78 -0.20 7.43 -3.88
C PRO A 78 -0.66 7.31 -2.42
N LEU A 79 -1.44 6.29 -2.10
CA LEU A 79 -1.99 6.06 -0.75
C LEU A 79 -1.42 4.79 -0.13
N LEU A 80 -0.94 4.90 1.10
CA LEU A 80 -0.51 3.75 1.90
C LEU A 80 -1.68 3.32 2.78
N GLY A 81 -2.26 2.18 2.44
CA GLY A 81 -3.36 1.60 3.20
C GLY A 81 -2.93 0.92 4.50
N VAL A 82 -3.91 0.73 5.39
CA VAL A 82 -3.68 0.23 6.75
C VAL A 82 -3.10 -1.17 6.80
N THR A 83 -3.43 -2.05 5.84
CA THR A 83 -2.96 -3.46 5.87
C THR A 83 -1.45 -3.56 5.84
N VAL A 84 -0.82 -2.83 4.89
CA VAL A 84 0.64 -2.79 4.75
C VAL A 84 1.27 -2.07 5.95
N LEU A 85 0.67 -0.96 6.36
CA LEU A 85 1.18 -0.16 7.47
C LEU A 85 1.25 -0.96 8.78
N GLU A 86 0.15 -1.62 9.15
CA GLU A 86 0.07 -2.42 10.37
C GLU A 86 0.95 -3.67 10.29
N SER A 87 0.97 -4.34 9.14
CA SER A 87 1.84 -5.51 8.90
C SER A 87 3.33 -5.14 8.97
N ALA A 88 3.70 -3.92 8.59
CA ALA A 88 5.05 -3.39 8.76
C ALA A 88 5.34 -3.00 10.22
N GLY A 89 4.38 -3.10 11.13
CA GLY A 89 4.56 -2.81 12.55
C GLY A 89 4.57 -1.31 12.84
N PHE A 90 3.60 -0.58 12.27
CA PHE A 90 3.33 0.82 12.56
C PHE A 90 1.85 1.05 12.88
N ALA A 91 1.60 2.08 13.67
CA ALA A 91 0.29 2.70 13.86
C ALA A 91 0.39 4.19 13.51
N VAL A 92 -0.75 4.87 13.34
CA VAL A 92 -0.81 6.31 13.04
C VAL A 92 -1.16 7.10 14.29
N ASP A 93 -0.43 8.18 14.54
CA ASP A 93 -0.83 9.27 15.43
C ASP A 93 -1.32 10.43 14.54
N PRO A 94 -2.64 10.56 14.31
CA PRO A 94 -3.17 11.57 13.39
C PRO A 94 -3.01 12.99 13.96
N CYS A 95 -3.00 13.15 15.28
CA CYS A 95 -2.84 14.44 15.95
C CYS A 95 -1.42 14.99 15.79
N ALA A 96 -0.41 14.14 16.00
CA ALA A 96 1.00 14.54 15.81
C ALA A 96 1.53 14.25 14.40
N GLN A 97 0.67 13.77 13.49
CA GLN A 97 0.99 13.44 12.09
C GLN A 97 2.24 12.57 11.93
N ARG A 98 2.34 11.48 12.71
CA ARG A 98 3.51 10.59 12.71
C ARG A 98 3.14 9.12 12.77
N LEU A 99 4.08 8.28 12.35
CA LEU A 99 4.00 6.84 12.54
C LEU A 99 4.59 6.44 13.88
N ILE A 100 3.84 5.64 14.65
CA ILE A 100 4.29 5.05 15.91
C ILE A 100 4.70 3.60 15.64
N PRO A 101 5.95 3.18 15.97
CA PRO A 101 6.33 1.78 15.91
C PRO A 101 5.42 0.92 16.80
N ARG A 102 4.82 -0.12 16.21
CA ARG A 102 3.97 -1.09 16.91
C ARG A 102 4.60 -2.47 16.82
N ARG A 103 4.56 -3.22 17.92
CA ARG A 103 4.95 -4.63 17.95
C ARG A 103 3.74 -5.50 17.60
N PRO A 104 3.90 -6.56 16.79
CA PRO A 104 2.83 -7.51 16.55
C PRO A 104 2.37 -8.12 17.90
N LEU A 105 1.07 -8.16 18.11
CA LEU A 105 0.48 -8.78 19.30
C LEU A 105 0.19 -10.24 19.00
N ARG A 106 0.77 -11.14 19.78
CA ARG A 106 0.39 -12.55 19.81
C ARG A 106 -0.16 -12.86 21.20
N LYS A 107 -1.48 -13.10 21.30
CA LYS A 107 -2.05 -13.62 22.54
C LYS A 107 -1.52 -15.04 22.76
N ARG A 108 -1.02 -15.33 23.96
CA ARG A 108 -0.79 -16.72 24.39
C ARG A 108 -2.16 -17.30 24.72
N ARG A 109 -2.52 -18.41 24.06
CA ARG A 109 -3.65 -19.24 24.48
C ARG A 109 -3.23 -20.06 25.70
#